data_AF-A0AAW2CGL9-F1
#
_entry.id   AF-A0AAW2CGL9-F1
#
_cell.length_a   1.000
_cell.length_b   1.000
_cell.length_c   1.000
_cell.angle_alpha   90.00
_cell.angle_beta   90.00
_cell.angle_gamma   90.00
#
_symmetry.space_group_name_H-M   'P 1'
#
loop_
_entity.id
_entity.type
_entity.pdbx_description
1 polymer ?
#
loop_
_entity_poly.entity_id
_entity_poly.type
_entity_poly.pdbx_seq_one_letter_code
_entity_poly.pdbx_strand_id
1 'polypeptide(L)'
;MGITFLDHQDSEVPIINDSKVGVFGKDSGVPNRKRLIIKFRIPNPKALKNNHQDSKPINKNYGYRERVRKLLTESFSGVSSETDERISPSIDPVQLAATVESVMFERIGWSNPIKKTRYQSILFNLKDPKNPDLRRRVLLGEIKPESLVTMSAEEVASHKRQSENIQIQLERLKRCVHDADEEEKATTDMFQCSRCRERKST
;
A
#
# COMPACT_ATOMS: atom_id res chain seq x y z
N MET A 1 -12.95 -2.06 49.90
CA MET A 1 -13.72 -2.94 49.00
C MET A 1 -12.86 -3.15 47.76
N GLY A 2 -12.27 -4.33 47.64
CA GLY A 2 -11.30 -4.67 46.60
C GLY A 2 -12.00 -5.09 45.31
N ILE A 3 -11.49 -4.61 44.19
CA ILE A 3 -11.87 -5.05 42.84
C ILE A 3 -10.81 -6.06 42.38
N THR A 4 -11.23 -7.31 42.25
CA THR A 4 -10.40 -8.44 41.80
C THR A 4 -10.22 -8.42 40.29
N PHE A 5 -8.97 -8.53 39.86
CA PHE A 5 -8.53 -8.81 38.49
C PHE A 5 -9.11 -10.15 38.02
N LEU A 6 -9.70 -10.19 36.81
CA LEU A 6 -9.95 -11.43 36.09
C LEU A 6 -8.85 -11.60 35.05
N ASP A 7 -7.92 -12.51 35.35
CA ASP A 7 -6.99 -13.09 34.40
C ASP A 7 -7.76 -13.97 33.40
N HIS A 8 -7.65 -13.69 32.11
CA HIS A 8 -8.02 -14.63 31.06
C HIS A 8 -6.74 -15.30 30.56
N GLN A 9 -6.60 -16.57 30.91
CA GLN A 9 -5.52 -17.46 30.51
C GLN A 9 -5.57 -17.77 29.02
N ASP A 10 -4.39 -17.80 28.43
CA ASP A 10 -4.08 -18.31 27.09
C ASP A 10 -4.54 -19.77 26.94
N SER A 11 -5.27 -20.07 25.86
CA SER A 11 -5.56 -21.45 25.44
C SER A 11 -4.68 -21.83 24.26
N GLU A 12 -3.81 -22.81 24.51
CA GLU A 12 -2.85 -23.40 23.58
C GLU A 12 -3.48 -24.12 22.37
N VAL A 13 -2.64 -24.24 21.35
CA VAL A 13 -2.84 -24.83 20.02
C VAL A 13 -2.77 -26.37 20.09
N PRO A 14 -3.54 -27.13 19.29
CA PRO A 14 -3.19 -28.52 19.02
C PRO A 14 -2.32 -28.65 17.76
N ILE A 15 -1.18 -29.30 18.00
CA ILE A 15 -0.15 -29.79 17.09
C ILE A 15 -0.73 -30.90 16.19
N ILE A 16 -0.49 -30.84 14.88
CA ILE A 16 -0.58 -32.01 13.99
C ILE A 16 0.81 -32.27 13.42
N ASN A 17 1.53 -33.18 14.07
CA ASN A 17 2.66 -33.90 13.49
C ASN A 17 2.10 -35.21 12.95
N ASP A 18 2.38 -35.55 11.70
CA ASP A 18 2.52 -36.94 11.34
C ASP A 18 3.66 -37.14 10.32
N SER A 19 4.62 -37.89 10.82
CA SER A 19 5.85 -38.33 10.23
C SER A 19 5.60 -39.36 9.13
N LYS A 20 6.31 -39.24 8.00
CA LYS A 20 6.80 -40.44 7.31
C LYS A 20 8.10 -40.19 6.56
N VAL A 21 9.19 -40.22 7.33
CA VAL A 21 10.52 -40.55 6.84
C VAL A 21 10.62 -42.08 6.80
N GLY A 22 10.78 -42.64 5.61
CA GLY A 22 11.14 -44.04 5.39
C GLY A 22 12.58 -44.13 4.88
N VAL A 23 13.44 -44.76 5.67
CA VAL A 23 14.88 -44.94 5.48
C VAL A 23 15.16 -46.42 5.22
N PHE A 24 16.01 -46.66 4.22
CA PHE A 24 16.91 -47.81 3.96
C PHE A 24 16.35 -49.23 3.69
N GLY A 25 16.80 -49.76 2.55
CA GLY A 25 17.12 -51.17 2.33
C GLY A 25 18.18 -51.25 1.23
N LYS A 26 19.44 -51.47 1.62
CA LYS A 26 20.52 -51.89 0.72
C LYS A 26 20.37 -53.39 0.52
N ASP A 27 20.47 -53.89 -0.70
CA ASP A 27 21.00 -55.23 -0.94
C ASP A 27 21.76 -55.28 -2.27
N SER A 28 22.92 -55.92 -2.15
CA SER A 28 23.98 -56.13 -3.12
C SER A 28 23.60 -57.07 -4.26
N GLY A 29 24.02 -56.75 -5.48
CA GLY A 29 24.05 -57.69 -6.60
C GLY A 29 24.51 -57.06 -7.91
N VAL A 30 25.82 -57.05 -8.17
CA VAL A 30 26.37 -56.82 -9.52
C VAL A 30 26.52 -58.18 -10.20
N PRO A 31 26.00 -58.37 -11.42
CA PRO A 31 26.91 -58.82 -12.47
C PRO A 31 26.66 -58.23 -13.87
N ASN A 32 27.78 -57.81 -14.46
CA ASN A 32 28.25 -58.13 -15.82
C ASN A 32 27.55 -57.56 -17.08
N ARG A 33 28.06 -56.38 -17.46
CA ARG A 33 28.49 -55.93 -18.79
C ARG A 33 27.89 -56.63 -20.02
N LYS A 34 27.06 -55.90 -20.75
CA LYS A 34 27.03 -55.91 -22.23
C LYS A 34 27.06 -54.47 -22.73
N ARG A 35 28.11 -54.10 -23.47
CA ARG A 35 28.25 -52.81 -24.16
C ARG A 35 27.13 -52.70 -25.19
N LEU A 36 26.08 -51.92 -24.91
CA LEU A 36 25.24 -51.37 -25.97
C LEU A 36 25.86 -50.05 -26.42
N ILE A 37 26.45 -50.05 -27.60
CA ILE A 37 26.80 -48.81 -28.32
C ILE A 37 25.46 -48.22 -28.80
N ILE A 38 24.79 -47.45 -27.94
CA ILE A 38 23.67 -46.62 -28.38
C ILE A 38 24.29 -45.45 -29.13
N LYS A 39 24.14 -45.45 -30.46
CA LYS A 39 24.56 -44.36 -31.34
C LYS A 39 23.95 -43.05 -30.81
N PHE A 40 24.79 -42.23 -30.20
CA PHE A 40 24.50 -40.87 -29.82
C PHE A 40 24.18 -40.11 -31.10
N ARG A 41 22.89 -39.98 -31.44
CA ARG A 41 22.45 -39.12 -32.54
C ARG A 41 22.57 -37.69 -32.03
N ILE A 42 23.76 -37.11 -32.15
CA ILE A 42 24.00 -35.68 -31.91
C ILE A 42 23.04 -34.92 -32.85
N PRO A 43 22.02 -34.21 -32.33
CA PRO A 43 21.16 -33.40 -33.17
C PRO A 43 21.94 -32.18 -33.66
N ASN A 44 21.83 -31.90 -34.96
CA ASN A 44 22.48 -30.84 -35.73
C ASN A 44 22.42 -29.45 -35.04
N PRO A 45 23.53 -28.72 -34.87
CA PRO A 45 23.58 -27.41 -34.19
C PRO A 45 23.06 -26.22 -35.03
N LYS A 46 22.14 -26.44 -35.97
CA LYS A 46 21.56 -25.37 -36.81
C LYS A 46 20.03 -25.38 -36.77
N ALA A 47 19.48 -24.99 -35.63
CA ALA A 47 18.08 -24.60 -35.49
C ALA A 47 17.94 -23.46 -34.47
N LEU A 48 18.56 -22.31 -34.77
CA LEU A 48 18.14 -21.03 -34.23
C LEU A 48 17.03 -20.51 -35.12
N LYS A 49 15.83 -20.35 -34.55
CA LYS A 49 14.88 -19.24 -34.78
C LYS A 49 13.56 -19.52 -34.08
N ASN A 50 13.36 -18.89 -32.93
CA ASN A 50 12.31 -17.88 -32.70
C ASN A 50 11.86 -17.90 -31.24
N ASN A 51 11.94 -16.70 -30.66
CA ASN A 51 11.43 -16.31 -29.36
C ASN A 51 10.06 -16.96 -29.10
N HIS A 52 10.01 -17.91 -28.16
CA HIS A 52 8.78 -18.19 -27.46
C HIS A 52 8.58 -17.01 -26.49
N GLN A 53 7.98 -15.95 -27.00
CA GLN A 53 7.24 -15.07 -26.12
C GLN A 53 6.21 -15.97 -25.45
N ASP A 54 6.41 -16.23 -24.16
CA ASP A 54 5.36 -16.77 -23.31
C ASP A 54 4.15 -15.86 -23.51
N SER A 55 3.17 -16.35 -24.26
CA SER A 55 1.93 -15.67 -24.53
C SER A 55 1.15 -15.67 -23.22
N LYS A 56 1.53 -14.73 -22.33
CA LYS A 56 0.73 -14.36 -21.17
C LYS A 56 -0.68 -14.12 -21.70
N PRO A 57 -1.72 -14.71 -21.08
CA PRO A 57 -3.08 -14.51 -21.52
C PRO A 57 -3.32 -13.01 -21.59
N ILE A 58 -3.73 -12.51 -22.76
CA ILE A 58 -3.97 -11.09 -23.00
C ILE A 58 -5.23 -10.72 -22.21
N ASN A 59 -5.04 -10.55 -20.91
CA ASN A 59 -5.99 -9.94 -20.02
C ASN A 59 -6.18 -8.51 -20.54
N LYS A 60 -7.40 -8.11 -20.89
CA LYS A 60 -7.72 -6.76 -21.39
C LYS A 60 -7.21 -5.65 -20.45
N ASN A 61 -6.98 -5.98 -19.18
CA ASN A 61 -6.44 -5.08 -18.17
C ASN A 61 -4.90 -4.95 -18.23
N TYR A 62 -4.19 -5.80 -18.95
CA TYR A 62 -2.72 -5.77 -19.04
C TYR A 62 -2.19 -4.40 -19.48
N GLY A 63 -2.82 -3.78 -20.49
CA GLY A 63 -2.34 -2.52 -21.05
C GLY A 63 -2.33 -1.34 -20.08
N TYR A 64 -3.30 -1.22 -19.18
CA TYR A 64 -3.26 -0.16 -18.16
C TYR A 64 -2.53 -0.59 -16.88
N ARG A 65 -2.51 -1.88 -16.50
CA ARG A 65 -1.59 -2.36 -15.44
C ARG A 65 -0.15 -2.01 -15.79
N GLU A 66 0.23 -2.20 -17.04
CA GLU A 66 1.56 -1.87 -17.55
C GLU A 66 1.83 -0.36 -17.57
N ARG A 67 0.83 0.47 -17.94
CA ARG A 67 0.95 1.93 -17.81
C ARG A 67 1.16 2.37 -16.36
N VAL A 68 0.42 1.79 -15.43
CA VAL A 68 0.54 2.07 -13.99
C VAL A 68 1.94 1.69 -13.50
N ARG A 69 2.47 0.51 -13.86
CA ARG A 69 3.84 0.13 -13.51
C ARG A 69 4.86 1.12 -14.04
N LYS A 70 4.75 1.54 -15.31
CA LYS A 70 5.65 2.54 -15.89
C LYS A 70 5.64 3.86 -15.11
N LEU A 71 4.46 4.36 -14.75
CA LEU A 71 4.34 5.58 -13.93
C LEU A 71 4.96 5.41 -12.54
N LEU A 72 4.75 4.26 -11.91
CA LEU A 72 5.34 3.95 -10.60
C LEU A 72 6.86 3.87 -10.68
N THR A 73 7.40 3.18 -11.69
CA THR A 73 8.84 3.09 -11.93
C THR A 73 9.45 4.45 -12.19
N GLU A 74 8.83 5.29 -13.03
CA GLU A 74 9.25 6.68 -13.26
C GLU A 74 9.31 7.45 -11.93
N SER A 75 8.26 7.36 -11.13
CA SER A 75 8.17 8.05 -9.83
C SER A 75 9.26 7.59 -8.86
N PHE A 76 9.50 6.29 -8.72
CA PHE A 76 10.53 5.76 -7.82
C PHE A 76 11.96 6.03 -8.32
N SER A 77 12.18 6.04 -9.64
CA SER A 77 13.48 6.37 -10.23
C SER A 77 13.88 7.83 -10.03
N GLY A 78 12.89 8.74 -9.96
CA GLY A 78 13.14 10.18 -9.74
C GLY A 78 13.66 10.51 -8.34
N VAL A 79 13.39 9.65 -7.34
CA VAL A 79 13.76 9.89 -5.93
C VAL A 79 15.26 10.11 -5.75
N SER A 80 16.07 9.37 -6.51
CA SER A 80 17.55 9.50 -6.47
C SER A 80 18.05 10.87 -6.90
N SER A 81 17.25 11.66 -7.63
CA SER A 81 17.62 13.00 -8.10
C SER A 81 17.07 14.12 -7.21
N GLU A 82 16.06 13.84 -6.39
CA GLU A 82 15.33 14.84 -5.60
C GLU A 82 15.80 14.91 -4.15
N THR A 83 16.53 13.90 -3.69
CA THR A 83 17.01 13.81 -2.30
C THR A 83 18.54 13.73 -2.27
N ASP A 84 19.17 14.57 -1.46
CA ASP A 84 20.64 14.66 -1.34
C ASP A 84 21.26 13.48 -0.58
N GLU A 85 20.43 12.64 0.05
CA GLU A 85 20.89 11.43 0.71
C GLU A 85 21.12 10.34 -0.33
N ARG A 86 22.34 9.77 -0.34
CA ARG A 86 22.66 8.57 -1.12
C ARG A 86 21.82 7.40 -0.62
N ILE A 87 20.59 7.30 -1.12
CA ILE A 87 19.74 6.16 -0.92
C ILE A 87 20.35 5.03 -1.72
N SER A 88 20.82 3.98 -1.03
CA SER A 88 21.07 2.69 -1.66
C SER A 88 19.76 1.91 -1.55
N PRO A 89 18.91 1.91 -2.59
CA PRO A 89 17.63 1.24 -2.51
C PRO A 89 17.90 -0.26 -2.30
N SER A 90 17.36 -0.83 -1.23
CA SER A 90 17.47 -2.27 -0.98
C SER A 90 16.71 -3.09 -2.02
N ILE A 91 15.78 -2.46 -2.75
CA ILE A 91 14.87 -3.08 -3.71
C ILE A 91 14.96 -2.30 -5.02
N ASP A 92 15.03 -3.02 -6.14
CA ASP A 92 14.98 -2.41 -7.47
C ASP A 92 13.64 -1.65 -7.65
N PRO A 93 13.65 -0.36 -8.03
CA PRO A 93 12.43 0.42 -8.25
C PRO A 93 11.46 -0.22 -9.25
N VAL A 94 11.96 -1.00 -10.22
CA VAL A 94 11.12 -1.73 -11.18
C VAL A 94 10.34 -2.84 -10.49
N GLN A 95 11.02 -3.62 -9.64
CA GLN A 95 10.39 -4.69 -8.87
C GLN A 95 9.39 -4.13 -7.86
N LEU A 96 9.77 -3.07 -7.15
CA LEU A 96 8.90 -2.39 -6.19
C LEU A 96 7.60 -1.90 -6.86
N ALA A 97 7.70 -1.27 -8.02
CA ALA A 97 6.55 -0.84 -8.81
C ALA A 97 5.62 -2.02 -9.19
N ALA A 98 6.19 -3.16 -9.57
CA ALA A 98 5.41 -4.36 -9.88
C ALA A 98 4.68 -4.94 -8.66
N THR A 99 5.33 -4.97 -7.49
CA THR A 99 4.71 -5.37 -6.22
C THR A 99 3.59 -4.42 -5.81
N VAL A 100 3.82 -3.11 -5.83
CA VAL A 100 2.81 -2.11 -5.47
C VAL A 100 1.59 -2.24 -6.38
N GLU A 101 1.81 -2.33 -7.69
CA GLU A 101 0.71 -2.49 -8.66
C GLU A 101 -0.09 -3.79 -8.43
N SER A 102 0.59 -4.88 -8.08
CA SER A 102 -0.07 -6.16 -7.82
C SER A 102 -0.96 -6.08 -6.57
N VAL A 103 -0.46 -5.47 -5.50
CA VAL A 103 -1.24 -5.23 -4.27
C VAL A 103 -2.43 -4.30 -4.53
N MET A 104 -2.24 -3.24 -5.33
CA MET A 104 -3.35 -2.37 -5.76
C MET A 104 -4.41 -3.17 -6.52
N PHE A 105 -4.00 -4.09 -7.40
CA PHE A 105 -4.90 -4.91 -8.19
C PHE A 105 -5.69 -5.90 -7.34
N GLU A 106 -5.05 -6.52 -6.37
CA GLU A 106 -5.69 -7.46 -5.45
C GLU A 106 -6.70 -6.77 -4.53
N ARG A 107 -6.35 -5.62 -3.94
CA ARG A 107 -7.20 -4.92 -2.97
C ARG A 107 -8.32 -4.12 -3.62
N ILE A 108 -8.04 -3.45 -4.74
CA ILE A 108 -8.99 -2.54 -5.40
C ILE A 108 -9.71 -3.26 -6.55
N GLY A 109 -8.96 -3.96 -7.40
CA GLY A 109 -9.44 -4.52 -8.67
C GLY A 109 -9.70 -3.46 -9.74
N TRP A 110 -10.22 -3.88 -10.90
CA TRP A 110 -10.31 -3.02 -12.10
C TRP A 110 -11.72 -2.66 -12.56
N SER A 111 -12.73 -3.44 -12.21
CA SER A 111 -14.02 -3.47 -12.92
C SER A 111 -14.81 -2.16 -12.90
N ASN A 112 -14.61 -1.30 -11.91
CA ASN A 112 -15.53 -0.19 -11.60
C ASN A 112 -14.84 1.18 -11.77
N PRO A 113 -15.57 2.23 -12.16
CA PRO A 113 -15.02 3.59 -12.27
C PRO A 113 -14.50 4.11 -10.92
N ILE A 114 -15.18 3.78 -9.81
CA ILE A 114 -14.75 4.13 -8.44
C ILE A 114 -13.36 3.54 -8.14
N LYS A 115 -13.11 2.31 -8.58
CA LYS A 115 -11.83 1.63 -8.43
C LYS A 115 -10.73 2.36 -9.19
N LYS A 116 -11.02 2.80 -10.42
CA LYS A 116 -10.09 3.61 -11.24
C LYS A 116 -9.75 4.94 -10.56
N THR A 117 -10.70 5.63 -9.95
CA THR A 117 -10.44 6.87 -9.21
C THR A 117 -9.47 6.63 -8.05
N ARG A 118 -9.64 5.53 -7.31
CA ARG A 118 -8.72 5.17 -6.22
C ARG A 118 -7.30 4.91 -6.73
N TYR A 119 -7.15 4.23 -7.87
CA TYR A 119 -5.85 4.05 -8.54
C TYR A 119 -5.19 5.38 -8.89
N GLN A 120 -5.95 6.30 -9.49
CA GLN A 120 -5.43 7.61 -9.88
C GLN A 120 -5.04 8.44 -8.67
N SER A 121 -5.81 8.39 -7.57
CA SER A 121 -5.49 9.11 -6.34
C SER A 121 -4.17 8.63 -5.73
N ILE A 122 -3.93 7.33 -5.66
CA ILE A 122 -2.66 6.77 -5.14
C ILE A 122 -1.49 7.19 -6.04
N LEU A 123 -1.64 7.08 -7.36
CA LEU A 123 -0.61 7.50 -8.31
C LEU A 123 -0.32 9.00 -8.23
N PHE A 124 -1.35 9.83 -8.07
CA PHE A 124 -1.21 11.26 -7.93
C PHE A 124 -0.40 11.62 -6.67
N ASN A 125 -0.70 10.97 -5.54
CA ASN A 125 0.04 11.19 -4.30
C ASN A 125 1.51 10.75 -4.42
N LEU A 126 1.78 9.61 -5.06
CA LEU A 126 3.15 9.13 -5.28
C LEU A 126 3.92 10.02 -6.27
N LYS A 127 3.24 10.63 -7.24
CA LYS A 127 3.85 11.52 -8.24
C LYS A 127 3.97 12.97 -7.75
N ASP A 128 3.49 13.32 -6.56
CA ASP A 128 3.54 14.70 -6.06
C ASP A 128 5.00 15.15 -5.86
N PRO A 129 5.51 16.15 -6.60
CA PRO A 129 6.87 16.65 -6.43
C PRO A 129 7.06 17.34 -5.06
N LYS A 130 5.98 17.73 -4.39
CA LYS A 130 6.04 18.37 -3.07
C LYS A 130 6.27 17.37 -1.93
N ASN A 131 6.23 16.07 -2.20
CA ASN A 131 6.46 15.01 -1.21
C ASN A 131 7.43 13.93 -1.73
N PRO A 132 8.72 14.25 -1.93
CA PRO A 132 9.71 13.23 -2.29
C PRO A 132 9.94 12.22 -1.15
N ASP A 133 9.68 12.63 0.10
CA ASP A 133 9.87 11.79 1.29
C ASP A 133 8.93 10.57 1.31
N LEU A 134 7.67 10.73 0.92
CA LEU A 134 6.76 9.58 0.75
C LEU A 134 7.34 8.52 -0.19
N ARG A 135 7.84 8.94 -1.36
CA ARG A 135 8.42 8.01 -2.34
C ARG A 135 9.67 7.33 -1.77
N ARG A 136 10.51 8.09 -1.06
CA ARG A 136 11.71 7.57 -0.39
C ARG A 136 11.34 6.52 0.65
N ARG A 137 10.37 6.78 1.53
CA ARG A 137 9.95 5.86 2.59
C ARG A 137 9.38 4.56 2.02
N VAL A 138 8.68 4.62 0.89
CA VAL A 138 8.24 3.43 0.15
C VAL A 138 9.43 2.68 -0.47
N LEU A 139 10.42 3.39 -1.04
CA LEU A 139 11.62 2.80 -1.64
C LEU A 139 12.55 2.13 -0.61
N LEU A 140 12.64 2.70 0.59
CA LEU A 140 13.36 2.15 1.73
C LEU A 140 12.61 1.01 2.44
N GLY A 141 11.32 0.82 2.11
CA GLY A 141 10.49 -0.24 2.70
C GLY A 141 9.91 0.09 4.08
N GLU A 142 10.02 1.33 4.55
CA GLU A 142 9.38 1.79 5.79
C GLU A 142 7.84 1.72 5.68
N ILE A 143 7.33 2.07 4.49
CA ILE A 143 5.91 1.95 4.17
C ILE A 143 5.71 0.71 3.31
N LYS A 144 4.98 -0.27 3.85
CA LYS A 144 4.61 -1.49 3.12
C LYS A 144 3.62 -1.17 2.00
N PRO A 145 3.70 -1.87 0.85
CA PRO A 145 2.77 -1.65 -0.28
C PRO A 145 1.32 -1.93 0.10
N GLU A 146 1.07 -2.85 1.04
CA GLU A 146 -0.28 -3.10 1.56
C GLU A 146 -0.83 -1.91 2.34
N SER A 147 -0.01 -1.34 3.24
CA SER A 147 -0.37 -0.17 4.03
C SER A 147 -0.67 1.03 3.12
N LEU A 148 0.13 1.22 2.07
CA LEU A 148 -0.05 2.30 1.10
C LEU A 148 -1.43 2.28 0.42
N VAL A 149 -1.99 1.10 0.19
CA VAL A 149 -3.30 0.95 -0.47
C VAL A 149 -4.46 1.10 0.52
N THR A 150 -4.25 0.72 1.79
CA THR A 150 -5.27 0.82 2.84
C THR A 150 -5.33 2.20 3.48
N MET A 151 -4.22 2.92 3.59
CA MET A 151 -4.17 4.27 4.13
C MET A 151 -5.02 5.24 3.31
N SER A 152 -5.56 6.26 3.99
CA SER A 152 -6.37 7.28 3.32
C SER A 152 -5.48 8.24 2.52
N ALA A 153 -6.03 8.82 1.45
CA ALA A 153 -5.30 9.79 0.63
C ALA A 153 -4.86 11.05 1.41
N GLU A 154 -5.51 11.33 2.54
CA GLU A 154 -5.20 12.45 3.43
C GLU A 154 -3.97 12.17 4.31
N GLU A 155 -3.83 10.94 4.81
CA GLU A 155 -2.68 10.52 5.63
C GLU A 155 -1.39 10.33 4.82
N VAL A 156 -1.54 10.07 3.52
CA VAL A 156 -0.43 9.90 2.57
C VAL A 156 -0.01 11.24 1.93
N ALA A 157 -0.78 12.31 2.15
CA ALA A 157 -0.50 13.62 1.59
C ALA A 157 0.78 14.25 2.18
N SER A 158 1.35 15.24 1.50
CA SER A 158 2.49 16.01 2.03
C SER A 158 2.17 16.60 3.40
N HIS A 159 3.16 16.70 4.29
CA HIS A 159 2.98 17.25 5.64
C HIS A 159 2.32 18.64 5.62
N LYS A 160 2.68 19.48 4.63
CA LYS A 160 2.05 20.79 4.41
C LYS A 160 0.56 20.68 4.07
N ARG A 161 0.18 19.73 3.21
CA ARG A 161 -1.21 19.52 2.83
C ARG A 161 -2.02 18.90 3.96
N GLN A 162 -1.41 18.00 4.73
CA GLN A 162 -2.02 17.44 5.93
C GLN A 162 -2.29 18.53 6.96
N SER A 163 -1.34 19.44 7.20
CA SER A 163 -1.54 20.56 8.14
C SER A 163 -2.61 21.54 7.64
N GLU A 164 -2.64 21.86 6.35
CA GLU A 164 -3.70 22.67 5.73
C GLU A 164 -5.08 22.02 5.91
N ASN A 165 -5.19 20.72 5.65
CA ASN A 165 -6.45 19.98 5.81
C ASN A 165 -6.92 19.98 7.28
N ILE A 166 -6.01 19.74 8.23
CA ILE A 166 -6.30 19.82 9.66
C ILE A 166 -6.77 21.23 10.02
N GLN A 167 -6.10 22.27 9.52
CA GLN A 167 -6.48 23.65 9.80
C GLN A 167 -7.87 24.00 9.26
N ILE A 168 -8.19 23.56 8.03
CA ILE A 168 -9.51 23.74 7.43
C ILE A 168 -10.58 22.98 8.23
N GLN A 169 -10.29 21.76 8.68
CA GLN A 169 -11.21 20.98 9.51
C GLN A 169 -11.44 21.65 10.87
N LEU A 170 -10.37 22.12 11.51
CA LEU A 170 -10.46 22.86 12.77
C LEU A 170 -11.25 24.16 12.60
N GLU A 171 -11.05 24.90 11.51
CA GLU A 171 -11.81 26.12 11.24
C GLU A 171 -13.30 25.84 11.00
N ARG A 172 -13.61 24.77 10.26
CA ARG A 172 -15.00 24.31 10.07
C ARG A 172 -15.65 23.93 11.40
N LEU A 173 -14.96 23.18 12.24
CA LEU A 173 -15.43 22.80 13.57
C LEU A 173 -15.64 24.02 14.46
N LYS A 174 -14.68 24.96 14.47
CA LYS A 174 -14.79 26.21 15.22
C LYS A 174 -16.03 27.01 14.82
N ARG A 175 -16.33 27.09 13.52
CA ARG A 175 -17.54 27.77 13.04
C ARG A 175 -18.81 27.10 13.55
N CYS A 176 -18.93 25.78 13.41
CA CYS A 176 -20.11 25.06 13.88
C CYS A 176 -20.33 25.15 15.40
N VAL A 177 -19.26 25.19 16.19
CA VAL A 177 -19.34 25.37 17.65
C VAL A 177 -19.75 26.79 18.00
N HIS A 178 -19.18 27.80 17.31
CA HIS A 178 -19.59 29.19 17.50
C HIS A 178 -21.08 29.40 17.21
N ASP A 179 -21.60 28.80 16.13
CA ASP A 179 -23.03 28.86 15.79
C ASP A 179 -23.93 28.13 16.82
N ALA A 180 -23.36 27.24 17.66
CA ALA A 180 -24.09 26.50 18.70
C ALA A 180 -23.99 27.16 20.09
N ASP A 181 -22.87 27.84 20.38
CA ASP A 181 -22.60 28.50 21.66
C ASP A 181 -23.07 29.97 21.67
N GLU A 182 -22.98 30.66 20.54
CA GLU A 182 -23.64 31.94 20.31
C GLU A 182 -25.02 31.69 19.68
N GLU A 183 -26.01 31.39 20.53
CA GLU A 183 -27.31 32.00 20.28
C GLU A 183 -27.07 33.51 20.35
N GLU A 184 -26.84 34.16 19.20
CA GLU A 184 -26.95 35.62 19.08
C GLU A 184 -28.39 35.99 19.49
N LYS A 185 -28.62 36.09 20.80
CA LYS A 185 -29.86 36.61 21.34
C LYS A 185 -29.88 38.04 20.90
N ALA A 186 -30.81 38.38 20.01
CA ALA A 186 -30.95 39.73 19.49
C ALA A 186 -31.11 40.72 20.66
N THR A 187 -30.01 41.33 21.10
CA THR A 187 -30.04 42.28 22.21
C THR A 187 -30.57 43.60 21.68
N THR A 188 -31.68 44.07 22.25
CA THR A 188 -32.29 45.36 21.92
C THR A 188 -32.11 46.35 23.08
N ASP A 189 -31.75 47.59 22.73
CA ASP A 189 -31.52 48.73 23.65
C ASP A 189 -32.83 49.54 23.89
N MET A 190 -33.97 49.02 23.42
CA MET A 190 -35.25 49.73 23.56
C MET A 190 -35.79 49.72 25.00
N PHE A 191 -35.30 48.81 25.85
CA PHE A 191 -35.75 48.67 27.24
C PHE A 191 -34.58 48.79 28.23
N GLN A 192 -34.83 49.40 29.39
CA GLN A 192 -33.87 49.50 30.49
C GLN A 192 -34.24 48.51 31.59
N CYS A 193 -33.30 47.65 32.00
CA CYS A 193 -33.52 46.70 33.08
C CYS A 193 -33.75 47.44 34.41
N SER A 194 -34.84 47.17 35.11
CA SER A 194 -35.17 47.82 36.39
C SER A 194 -34.22 47.46 37.53
N ARG A 195 -33.53 46.31 37.43
CA ARG A 195 -32.68 45.76 38.50
C ARG A 195 -31.21 46.22 38.41
N CYS A 196 -30.64 46.26 37.20
CA CYS A 196 -29.25 46.68 36.97
C CYS A 196 -29.12 48.02 36.22
N ARG A 197 -30.23 48.60 35.74
CA ARG A 197 -30.28 49.85 34.95
C ARG A 197 -29.51 49.82 33.62
N GLU A 198 -28.98 48.67 33.22
CA GLU A 198 -28.38 48.48 31.89
C GLU A 198 -29.49 48.28 30.84
N ARG A 199 -29.21 48.68 29.59
CA ARG A 199 -30.11 48.52 28.45
C ARG A 199 -29.67 47.37 27.53
N LYS A 200 -29.24 46.27 28.12
CA LYS A 200 -28.85 45.04 27.42
C LYS A 200 -29.92 43.99 27.67
N SER A 201 -31.05 44.15 27.01
CA SER A 201 -32.21 43.26 27.12
C SER A 201 -32.27 42.31 25.92
N THR A 202 -32.35 41.00 26.21
CA THR A 202 -32.66 39.92 25.25
C THR A 202 -34.13 39.56 25.32
#